data_AF-A0A3E0W2A2-F1
#
_entry.id   AF-A0A3E0W2A2-F1
#
_cell.length_a   1.000
_cell.length_b   1.000
_cell.length_c   1.000
_cell.angle_alpha   90.00
_cell.angle_beta   90.00
_cell.angle_gamma   90.00
#
_symmetry.space_group_name_H-M   'P 1'
#
loop_
_entity.id
_entity.type
_entity.pdbx_description
1 polymer ?
#
loop_
_entity_poly.entity_id
_entity_poly.type
_entity_poly.pdbx_seq_one_letter_code
_entity_poly.pdbx_strand_id
1 'polypeptide(L)'
;MTDQLSALPLAADIRISILSDHEWRICDRRVPDTNAESVLGYIEKTGAYFEVMKLSSPRNLFYFTDLEHAVECFSTDGPPVTLSRRL
;
A
#
# COMPACT_ATOMS: atom_id res chain seq x y z
N MET A 1 1.20 -12.07 -27.75
CA MET A 1 1.61 -12.60 -26.43
C MET A 1 1.36 -11.47 -25.47
N THR A 2 0.26 -11.53 -24.73
CA THR A 2 -0.43 -10.39 -24.15
C THR A 2 0.37 -9.76 -23.01
N ASP A 3 0.59 -8.45 -23.14
CA ASP A 3 1.17 -7.54 -22.15
C ASP A 3 0.31 -7.58 -20.87
N GLN A 4 0.75 -8.29 -19.84
CA GLN A 4 0.16 -8.18 -18.51
C GLN A 4 0.63 -6.87 -17.89
N LEU A 5 -0.10 -5.79 -18.21
CA LEU A 5 -0.06 -4.56 -17.44
C LEU A 5 -0.60 -4.84 -16.04
N SER A 6 0.31 -5.08 -15.11
CA SER A 6 0.12 -5.02 -13.67
C SER A 6 -0.24 -3.59 -13.28
N ALA A 7 -1.44 -3.13 -13.64
CA ALA A 7 -1.93 -1.84 -13.20
C ALA A 7 -1.96 -1.84 -11.67
N LEU A 8 -1.24 -0.91 -11.05
CA LEU A 8 -1.23 -0.74 -9.60
C LEU A 8 -2.67 -0.47 -9.11
N PRO A 9 -3.01 -0.88 -7.87
CA PRO A 9 -4.35 -0.67 -7.35
C PRO A 9 -4.64 0.83 -7.25
N LEU A 10 -5.74 1.27 -7.88
CA LEU A 10 -6.30 2.60 -7.61
C LEU A 10 -6.85 2.63 -6.18
N ALA A 11 -7.11 3.81 -5.62
CA ALA A 11 -7.69 3.92 -4.26
C ALA A 11 -9.00 3.13 -4.09
N ALA A 12 -9.78 2.99 -5.16
CA ALA A 12 -11.01 2.18 -5.19
C ALA A 12 -10.77 0.65 -5.14
N ASP A 13 -9.54 0.21 -5.43
CA ASP A 13 -9.12 -1.18 -5.46
C ASP A 13 -8.47 -1.62 -4.14
N ILE A 14 -8.53 -0.81 -3.09
CA ILE A 14 -7.99 -1.15 -1.78
C ILE A 14 -9.10 -1.63 -0.85
N ARG A 15 -8.83 -2.73 -0.16
CA ARG A 15 -9.63 -3.21 0.96
C ARG A 15 -8.83 -3.06 2.25
N ILE A 16 -9.46 -2.48 3.27
CA ILE A 16 -8.90 -2.35 4.60
C ILE A 16 -9.51 -3.42 5.50
N SER A 17 -8.65 -4.26 6.09
CA SER A 17 -9.06 -5.24 7.09
C SER A 17 -8.56 -4.79 8.47
N ILE A 18 -9.50 -4.57 9.39
CA ILE A 18 -9.20 -4.18 10.77
C ILE A 18 -8.63 -5.40 11.51
N LEU A 19 -7.43 -5.27 12.07
CA LEU A 19 -6.80 -6.31 12.91
C LEU A 19 -7.00 -6.03 14.39
N SER A 20 -6.89 -4.76 14.77
CA SER A 20 -7.16 -4.26 16.11
C SER A 20 -7.71 -2.83 16.03
N ASP A 21 -7.90 -2.18 17.18
CA ASP A 21 -8.23 -0.76 17.29
C ASP A 21 -7.12 0.19 16.82
N HIS A 22 -5.90 -0.33 16.67
CA HIS A 22 -4.71 0.42 16.27
C HIS A 22 -3.97 -0.20 15.07
N GLU A 23 -4.42 -1.32 14.52
CA GLU A 23 -3.71 -2.01 13.43
C GLU A 23 -4.67 -2.38 12.30
N TRP A 24 -4.24 -2.08 11.07
CA TRP A 24 -4.97 -2.36 9.84
C TRP A 24 -4.08 -3.05 8.83
N ARG A 25 -4.65 -4.05 8.15
CA ARG A 25 -4.06 -4.70 7.00
C ARG A 25 -4.63 -4.10 5.73
N ILE A 26 -3.75 -3.69 4.83
CA ILE A 26 -4.11 -3.11 3.54
C ILE A 26 -3.97 -4.17 2.47
N CYS A 27 -5.06 -4.43 1.76
CA CYS A 27 -5.13 -5.45 0.73
C CYS A 27 -5.52 -4.88 -0.63
N ASP A 28 -4.98 -5.45 -1.70
CA ASP A 28 -5.48 -5.29 -3.06
C ASP A 28 -6.77 -6.11 -3.21
N ARG A 29 -7.86 -5.43 -3.55
CA ARG A 29 -9.20 -6.00 -3.76
C ARG A 29 -9.30 -6.78 -5.07
N ARG A 30 -8.39 -6.55 -6.02
CA ARG A 30 -8.34 -7.26 -7.30
C ARG A 30 -7.81 -8.68 -7.15
N VAL A 31 -7.13 -8.95 -6.03
CA VAL A 31 -6.61 -10.27 -5.66
C VAL A 31 -7.55 -10.92 -4.64
N PRO A 32 -7.87 -12.24 -4.78
CA PRO A 32 -8.66 -12.96 -3.79
C PRO A 32 -8.09 -12.84 -2.37
N ASP A 33 -8.96 -12.69 -1.37
CA ASP A 33 -8.58 -12.60 0.05
C ASP A 33 -7.89 -13.84 0.60
N THR A 34 -8.15 -15.00 0.02
CA THR A 34 -7.46 -16.24 0.34
C THR A 34 -6.02 -16.26 -0.14
N ASN A 35 -5.61 -15.34 -1.03
CA ASN A 35 -4.24 -15.24 -1.51
C ASN A 35 -3.44 -14.24 -0.66
N ALA A 36 -2.30 -14.68 -0.13
CA ALA A 36 -1.38 -13.86 0.63
C ALA A 36 -0.83 -12.67 -0.17
N GLU A 37 -0.72 -12.79 -1.49
CA GLU A 37 -0.31 -11.70 -2.39
C GLU A 37 -1.30 -10.54 -2.42
N SER A 38 -2.52 -10.72 -1.91
CA SER A 38 -3.45 -9.61 -1.75
C SER A 38 -2.96 -8.61 -0.71
N VAL A 39 -2.05 -8.96 0.20
CA VAL A 39 -1.57 -8.04 1.23
C VAL A 39 -0.53 -7.08 0.65
N LEU A 40 -0.83 -5.78 0.70
CA LEU A 40 0.07 -4.71 0.25
C LEU A 40 0.95 -4.20 1.41
N GLY A 41 0.43 -4.25 2.63
CA GLY A 41 1.14 -3.81 3.82
C GLY A 41 0.23 -3.61 5.02
N TYR A 42 0.77 -2.91 6.01
CA TYR A 42 0.15 -2.70 7.30
C TYR A 42 0.21 -1.23 7.69
N ILE A 43 -0.78 -0.82 8.46
CA ILE A 43 -0.83 0.48 9.13
C ILE A 43 -0.97 0.22 10.61
N GLU A 44 -0.13 0.83 11.42
CA GLU A 44 -0.22 0.80 12.88
C GLU A 44 -0.37 2.24 13.40
N LYS A 45 -1.28 2.47 14.34
CA LYS A 45 -1.41 3.74 15.04
C LYS A 45 -0.45 3.77 16.22
N THR A 46 0.59 4.58 16.12
CA THR A 46 1.61 4.78 17.15
C THR A 46 1.49 6.19 17.74
N GLY A 47 0.78 6.29 18.87
CA GLY A 47 0.52 7.55 19.54
C GLY A 47 -0.34 8.51 18.70
N ALA A 48 0.28 9.57 18.19
CA ALA A 48 -0.38 10.60 17.37
C ALA A 48 -0.24 10.38 15.85
N TYR A 49 0.46 9.32 15.43
CA TYR A 49 0.76 9.06 14.03
C TYR A 49 0.26 7.67 13.59
N PHE A 50 0.15 7.51 12.29
CA PHE A 50 -0.06 6.24 11.60
C PHE A 50 1.24 5.87 10.90
N GLU A 51 1.88 4.81 11.39
CA GLU A 51 3.03 4.18 10.76
C GLU A 51 2.55 3.26 9.64
N VAL A 52 3.17 3.34 8.48
CA VAL A 52 2.84 2.58 7.28
C VAL A 52 4.06 1.76 6.88
N MET A 53 3.86 0.44 6.82
CA MET A 53 4.84 -0.51 6.30
C MET A 53 4.32 -1.15 5.02
N LYS A 54 4.99 -0.88 3.89
CA LYS A 54 4.69 -1.53 2.60
C LYS A 54 5.52 -2.80 2.43
N LEU A 55 4.89 -3.91 2.03
CA LEU A 55 5.61 -5.16 1.78
C LEU A 55 6.56 -5.09 0.58
N SER A 56 6.30 -4.19 -0.38
CA SER A 56 7.22 -3.92 -1.49
C SER A 56 8.51 -3.21 -1.06
N SER A 57 8.54 -2.61 0.13
CA SER A 57 9.69 -1.86 0.66
C SER A 57 9.68 -1.86 2.20
N PRO A 58 9.86 -3.03 2.84
CA PRO A 58 9.60 -3.20 4.28
C PRO A 58 10.57 -2.43 5.19
N ARG A 59 11.68 -1.95 4.63
CA ARG A 59 12.67 -1.12 5.36
C ARG A 59 12.34 0.37 5.35
N ASN A 60 11.34 0.78 4.58
CA ASN A 60 10.97 2.19 4.45
C ASN A 60 9.60 2.41 5.09
N LEU A 61 9.63 2.92 6.33
CA LEU A 61 8.43 3.26 7.08
C LEU A 61 8.00 4.69 6.75
N PHE A 62 6.71 4.88 6.53
CA PHE A 62 6.11 6.20 6.32
C PHE A 62 5.23 6.54 7.51
N TYR A 63 5.16 7.82 7.87
CA TYR A 63 4.37 8.27 9.01
C TYR A 63 3.42 9.37 8.55
N PHE A 64 2.15 9.25 8.95
CA PHE A 64 1.09 10.19 8.62
C PHE A 64 0.34 10.60 9.88
N THR A 65 -0.28 11.77 9.88
CA THR A 65 -1.15 12.24 10.98
C THR A 65 -2.58 11.74 10.84
N ASP A 66 -2.95 11.25 9.65
CA ASP A 66 -4.32 10.91 9.28
C ASP A 66 -4.36 9.54 8.60
N LEU A 67 -5.33 8.72 8.99
CA LEU A 67 -5.50 7.37 8.45
C LEU A 67 -5.80 7.39 6.94
N GLU A 68 -6.55 8.39 6.46
CA GLU A 68 -6.90 8.52 5.04
C GLU A 68 -5.64 8.66 4.17
N HIS A 69 -4.73 9.58 4.52
CA HIS A 69 -3.44 9.73 3.82
C HIS A 69 -2.56 8.48 3.92
N ALA A 70 -2.58 7.81 5.08
CA ALA A 70 -1.86 6.55 5.28
C ALA A 70 -2.35 5.45 4.35
N VAL A 71 -3.66 5.39 4.07
CA VAL A 71 -4.26 4.45 3.10
C VAL A 71 -3.99 4.89 1.65
N GLU A 72 -4.12 6.16 1.33
CA GLU A 72 -3.86 6.71 -0.02
C GLU A 72 -2.44 6.44 -0.49
N CYS A 73 -1.47 6.37 0.44
CA CYS A 73 -0.10 5.97 0.19
C CYS A 73 0.01 4.61 -0.56
N PHE A 74 -0.96 3.70 -0.37
CA PHE A 74 -1.00 2.40 -1.07
C PHE A 74 -1.63 2.47 -2.47
N SER A 75 -2.25 3.60 -2.81
CA SER A 75 -3.06 3.80 -4.03
C SER A 75 -2.31 4.46 -5.19
N THR A 76 -1.01 4.74 -5.04
CA THR A 76 -0.27 5.52 -6.04
C THR A 76 -0.03 4.72 -7.32
N ASP A 77 -0.63 5.23 -8.39
CA ASP A 77 -0.42 4.87 -9.79
C ASP A 77 1.00 5.25 -10.26
N GLY A 78 1.69 4.29 -10.88
CA GLY A 78 2.93 4.47 -11.64
C GLY A 78 4.20 3.87 -11.03
N PRO A 79 5.10 3.26 -11.85
CA PRO A 79 6.46 2.96 -11.41
C PRO A 79 7.15 4.25 -10.97
N PRO A 80 8.13 4.23 -10.03
CA PRO A 80 9.00 5.37 -9.87
C PRO A 80 9.57 5.68 -11.25
N VAL A 81 9.23 6.84 -11.82
CA VAL A 81 9.94 7.35 -12.99
C VAL A 81 11.38 7.51 -12.51
N THR A 82 12.17 6.47 -12.75
CA THR A 82 13.61 6.53 -12.64
C THR A 82 14.00 7.44 -13.78
N LEU A 83 14.12 8.73 -13.50
CA LEU A 83 14.85 9.63 -14.39
C LEU A 83 16.29 9.14 -14.38
N SER A 84 16.59 8.18 -15.26
CA SER A 84 17.95 7.90 -15.68
C SER A 84 18.42 9.16 -16.38
N ARG A 85 19.03 10.07 -15.61
CA ARG A 85 19.84 11.15 -16.15
C ARG A 85 20.94 10.49 -16.97
N ARG A 86 20.74 10.42 -18.30
CA ARG A 86 21.80 10.05 -19.22
C ARG A 86 22.81 11.21 -19.21
N LEU A 87 24.05 10.86 -18.91
CA LEU A 87 25.24 11.70 -19.10
C LEU A 87 25.43 12.00 -20.59
#